data_AF-A0A963Z825-F1
#
_entry.id   AF-A0A963Z825-F1
#
_cell.length_a   1.000
_cell.length_b   1.000
_cell.length_c   1.000
_cell.angle_alpha   90.00
_cell.angle_beta   90.00
_cell.angle_gamma   90.00
#
_symmetry.space_group_name_H-M   'P 1'
#
loop_
_entity.id
_entity.type
_entity.pdbx_description
1 polymer ?
#
loop_
_entity_poly.entity_id
_entity_poly.type
_entity_poly.pdbx_seq_one_letter_code
_entity_poly.pdbx_strand_id
1 'polypeptide(L)'
;MTLALKKTKSRSSRALIKDIFNSDNPEAFTQGLPAQSAYLLVRTLGAESAGDLISLLSREQYQLCLDFDLWHKDRINQAKFWEWLQSTDEENDLAPLRKFISSIDLKILAFFLGQHLETAIFDEPTEEPPAPQWYTPDKGYTWVGITLEDPDKHRLLGKLLAFIFEGNPELFYQLISIPNVSTPSELEEGAYQDKQKRLQSEGIPDDEQVHQITSPLPLVEVLHLLNQPEANRAIEPLPIIEPLIYRAQSLQPLEAFLTEAEQELSDSEFEIFQSEFTLIVNAAVVKWNFQIEDYSRLQDALQQIRGILNIGLEKVGSASEKRLLETYQALGLQRIFRVGVQALNELSSIANGVSKQSVEQAVDDTPTFSILACARETIPVYPLFLNDDGSFSETEGKLLEGQKPFERVAEIELVKDYLKKRFAN
;
A
#
# COMPACT_ATOMS: atom_id res chain seq x y z
N MET A 1 7.16 6.78 24.84
CA MET A 1 5.95 6.86 25.68
C MET A 1 4.81 7.17 24.73
N THR A 2 4.38 6.14 24.01
CA THR A 2 3.37 6.18 22.96
C THR A 2 2.09 6.72 23.59
N LEU A 3 1.49 7.75 23.01
CA LEU A 3 0.11 8.12 23.34
C LEU A 3 -0.72 6.87 23.07
N ALA A 4 -1.01 6.13 24.14
CA ALA A 4 -1.84 4.95 24.12
C ALA A 4 -3.19 5.41 23.58
N LEU A 5 -3.42 5.14 22.29
CA LEU A 5 -4.70 5.23 21.62
C LEU A 5 -5.58 4.12 22.20
N LYS A 6 -5.99 4.32 23.47
CA LYS A 6 -6.94 3.51 24.21
C LYS A 6 -8.20 3.40 23.37
N LYS A 7 -8.58 2.17 22.97
CA LYS A 7 -9.86 1.80 22.34
C LYS A 7 -10.52 3.00 21.63
N THR A 8 -9.81 3.60 20.68
CA THR A 8 -10.32 4.76 19.97
C THR A 8 -11.38 4.24 19.01
N LYS A 9 -12.62 4.66 19.22
CA LYS A 9 -13.73 4.42 18.28
C LYS A 9 -13.23 4.67 16.86
N SER A 10 -13.36 3.66 16.00
CA SER A 10 -13.35 3.74 14.53
C SER A 10 -13.55 5.16 13.98
N ARG A 11 -12.51 5.79 13.42
CA ARG A 11 -12.60 7.13 12.79
C ARG A 11 -12.36 7.01 11.28
N SER A 12 -13.08 7.79 10.47
CA SER A 12 -12.63 7.98 9.07
C SER A 12 -11.34 8.76 9.03
N SER A 13 -10.55 8.57 7.97
CA SER A 13 -9.42 9.42 7.61
C SER A 13 -9.74 10.92 7.70
N ARG A 14 -10.89 11.37 7.16
CA ARG A 14 -11.33 12.77 7.26
C ARG A 14 -11.60 13.25 8.69
N ALA A 15 -12.09 12.37 9.55
CA ALA A 15 -12.33 12.72 10.95
C ALA A 15 -11.01 12.83 11.69
N LEU A 16 -10.08 11.89 11.45
CA LEU A 16 -8.74 11.92 12.03
C LEU A 16 -7.94 13.15 11.59
N ILE A 17 -8.01 13.54 10.31
CA ILE A 17 -7.43 14.78 9.80
C ILE A 17 -7.99 16.01 10.55
N LYS A 18 -9.31 16.06 10.72
CA LYS A 18 -9.96 17.15 11.46
C LYS A 18 -9.48 17.17 12.92
N ASP A 19 -9.31 16.02 13.55
CA ASP A 19 -8.84 15.94 14.93
C ASP A 19 -7.39 16.41 15.06
N ILE A 20 -6.51 16.06 14.11
CA ILE A 20 -5.12 16.54 14.03
C ILE A 20 -5.10 18.08 14.04
N PHE A 21 -5.80 18.71 13.10
CA PHE A 21 -5.77 20.16 12.94
C PHE A 21 -6.48 20.93 14.06
N ASN A 22 -7.38 20.29 14.81
CA ASN A 22 -8.03 20.88 15.97
C ASN A 22 -7.34 20.56 17.30
N SER A 23 -6.27 19.76 17.28
CA SER A 23 -5.54 19.40 18.50
C SER A 23 -4.65 20.55 18.99
N ASP A 24 -4.35 20.58 20.29
CA ASP A 24 -3.47 21.59 20.88
C ASP A 24 -2.04 21.52 20.31
N ASN A 25 -1.62 20.35 19.82
CA ASN A 25 -0.32 20.14 19.19
C ASN A 25 -0.45 19.18 17.98
N PRO A 26 -0.79 19.73 16.79
CA PRO A 26 -0.97 18.94 15.57
C PRO A 26 0.27 18.15 15.16
N GLU A 27 1.46 18.69 15.42
CA GLU A 27 2.73 18.02 15.12
C GLU A 27 2.91 16.77 15.97
N ALA A 28 2.84 16.90 17.30
CA ALA A 28 2.98 15.75 18.21
C ALA A 28 1.87 14.70 18.00
N PHE A 29 0.65 15.14 17.65
CA PHE A 29 -0.42 14.21 17.29
C PHE A 29 -0.06 13.43 16.03
N THR A 30 0.33 14.12 14.96
CA THR A 30 0.66 13.51 13.67
C THR A 30 1.84 12.55 13.82
N GLN A 31 2.90 12.96 14.50
CA GLN A 31 4.10 12.15 14.73
C GLN A 31 3.85 10.96 15.66
N GLY A 32 2.76 10.97 16.44
CA GLY A 32 2.32 9.83 17.24
C GLY A 32 1.62 8.73 16.44
N LEU A 33 1.23 9.01 15.19
CA LEU A 33 0.59 8.02 14.32
C LEU A 33 1.63 7.08 13.69
N PRO A 34 1.27 5.82 13.43
CA PRO A 34 2.07 4.95 12.57
C PRO A 34 2.30 5.57 11.19
N ALA A 35 3.47 5.33 10.60
CA ALA A 35 3.85 5.98 9.35
C ALA A 35 2.89 5.64 8.20
N GLN A 36 2.43 4.39 8.14
CA GLN A 36 1.40 3.98 7.17
C GLN A 36 0.09 4.75 7.38
N SER A 37 -0.33 5.00 8.62
CA SER A 37 -1.52 5.83 8.89
C SER A 37 -1.33 7.25 8.38
N ALA A 38 -0.18 7.87 8.65
CA ALA A 38 0.13 9.22 8.19
C ALA A 38 0.14 9.32 6.66
N TYR A 39 0.74 8.34 5.98
CA TYR A 39 0.71 8.21 4.52
C TYR A 39 -0.72 8.17 3.98
N LEU A 40 -1.61 7.37 4.59
CA LEU A 40 -3.00 7.29 4.17
C LEU A 40 -3.77 8.60 4.36
N LEU A 41 -3.44 9.38 5.39
CA LEU A 41 -4.03 10.71 5.59
C LEU A 41 -3.57 11.70 4.52
N VAL A 42 -2.27 11.68 4.17
CA VAL A 42 -1.71 12.46 3.05
C VAL A 42 -2.46 12.13 1.75
N ARG A 43 -2.68 10.84 1.46
CA ARG A 43 -3.46 10.39 0.30
C ARG A 43 -4.93 10.79 0.34
N THR A 44 -5.53 10.85 1.53
CA THR A 44 -6.92 11.27 1.70
C THR A 44 -7.11 12.76 1.36
N LEU A 45 -6.13 13.61 1.70
CA LEU A 45 -6.16 15.03 1.38
C LEU A 45 -5.90 15.32 -0.11
N GLY A 46 -5.10 14.47 -0.76
CA GLY A 46 -4.65 14.70 -2.13
C GLY A 46 -3.51 15.72 -2.21
N ALA A 47 -2.80 15.75 -3.34
CA ALA A 47 -1.57 16.52 -3.52
C ALA A 47 -1.75 18.03 -3.25
N GLU A 48 -2.89 18.61 -3.63
CA GLU A 48 -3.15 20.05 -3.50
C GLU A 48 -3.35 20.53 -2.05
N SER A 49 -3.74 19.64 -1.14
CA SER A 49 -4.10 19.99 0.25
C SER A 49 -3.26 19.26 1.30
N ALA A 50 -2.33 18.40 0.87
CA ALA A 50 -1.51 17.62 1.79
C ALA A 50 -0.30 18.39 2.35
N GLY A 51 0.06 19.55 1.80
CA GLY A 51 1.26 20.31 2.20
C GLY A 51 1.35 20.57 3.71
N ASP A 52 0.26 21.07 4.30
CA ASP A 52 0.17 21.32 5.75
C ASP A 52 0.43 20.04 6.56
N LEU A 53 -0.16 18.91 6.16
CA LEU A 53 0.04 17.64 6.85
C LEU A 53 1.45 17.08 6.64
N ILE A 54 2.00 17.20 5.43
CA ILE A 54 3.37 16.81 5.08
C ILE A 54 4.38 17.57 5.95
N SER A 55 4.12 18.84 6.26
CA SER A 55 4.96 19.66 7.13
C SER A 55 5.03 19.10 8.57
N LEU A 56 3.96 18.46 9.06
CA LEU A 56 3.85 17.90 10.41
C LEU A 56 4.50 16.51 10.58
N LEU A 57 4.75 15.79 9.48
CA LEU A 57 5.26 14.41 9.53
C LEU A 57 6.59 14.30 10.29
N SER A 58 6.84 13.17 10.95
CA SER A 58 8.19 12.84 11.42
C SER A 58 9.11 12.56 10.22
N ARG A 59 10.42 12.43 10.48
CA ARG A 59 11.39 12.05 9.45
C ARG A 59 11.04 10.70 8.83
N GLU A 60 10.68 9.72 9.67
CA GLU A 60 10.34 8.35 9.31
C GLU A 60 9.03 8.29 8.53
N GLN A 61 8.01 9.04 8.97
CA GLN A 61 6.74 9.14 8.25
C GLN A 61 6.91 9.76 6.85
N TYR A 62 7.74 10.81 6.75
CA TYR A 62 8.08 11.42 5.46
C TYR A 62 8.88 10.45 4.58
N GLN A 63 9.85 9.74 5.16
CA GLN A 63 10.64 8.72 4.44
C GLN A 63 9.75 7.61 3.88
N LEU A 64 8.75 7.16 4.64
CA LEU A 64 7.80 6.16 4.14
C LEU A 64 6.98 6.69 2.95
N CYS A 65 6.59 7.96 2.97
CA CYS A 65 5.91 8.59 1.81
C CYS A 65 6.81 8.54 0.56
N LEU A 66 8.10 8.85 0.71
CA LEU A 66 9.08 8.73 -0.37
C LEU A 66 9.28 7.27 -0.82
N ASP A 67 9.34 6.32 0.10
CA ASP A 67 9.50 4.89 -0.20
C ASP A 67 8.33 4.33 -1.03
N PHE A 68 7.13 4.86 -0.84
CA PHE A 68 5.97 4.54 -1.67
C PHE A 68 5.97 5.26 -3.02
N ASP A 69 6.27 6.56 -3.04
CA ASP A 69 6.13 7.37 -4.27
C ASP A 69 7.30 7.26 -5.25
N LEU A 70 8.53 7.17 -4.74
CA LEU A 70 9.73 7.20 -5.57
C LEU A 70 10.00 5.88 -6.29
N TRP A 71 9.08 4.91 -6.22
CA TRP A 71 9.26 3.58 -6.75
C TRP A 71 8.08 3.11 -7.57
N HIS A 72 8.36 2.55 -8.74
CA HIS A 72 7.43 1.70 -9.46
C HIS A 72 8.01 0.29 -9.49
N LYS A 73 7.45 -0.59 -8.65
CA LYS A 73 8.04 -1.91 -8.33
C LYS A 73 9.48 -1.76 -7.81
N ASP A 74 10.44 -2.24 -8.58
CA ASP A 74 11.88 -2.27 -8.32
C ASP A 74 12.65 -1.16 -9.05
N ARG A 75 11.95 -0.21 -9.69
CA ARG A 75 12.57 0.90 -10.42
C ARG A 75 12.27 2.25 -9.78
N ILE A 76 13.25 3.15 -9.77
CA ILE A 76 13.06 4.51 -9.28
C ILE A 76 12.15 5.30 -10.24
N ASN A 77 11.12 5.94 -9.69
CA ASN A 77 10.22 6.82 -10.42
C ASN A 77 10.77 8.26 -10.43
N GLN A 78 11.41 8.63 -11.55
CA GLN A 78 12.03 9.95 -11.69
C GLN A 78 11.03 11.10 -11.72
N ALA A 79 9.85 10.91 -12.32
CA ALA A 79 8.82 11.94 -12.34
C ALA A 79 8.40 12.30 -10.91
N LYS A 80 8.21 11.29 -10.06
CA LYS A 80 7.85 11.48 -8.65
C LYS A 80 8.96 12.15 -7.84
N PHE A 81 10.23 11.87 -8.13
CA PHE A 81 11.33 12.59 -7.49
C PHE A 81 11.25 14.10 -7.76
N TRP A 82 11.04 14.49 -9.02
CA TRP A 82 10.91 15.90 -9.38
C TRP A 82 9.67 16.55 -8.76
N GLU A 83 8.53 15.85 -8.72
CA GLU A 83 7.32 16.32 -8.03
C GLU A 83 7.59 16.58 -6.54
N TRP A 84 8.26 15.65 -5.86
CA TRP A 84 8.63 15.81 -4.45
C TRP A 84 9.63 16.95 -4.25
N LEU A 85 10.67 17.05 -5.06
CA LEU A 85 11.64 18.14 -4.96
C LEU A 85 10.97 19.51 -5.22
N GLN A 86 10.11 19.60 -6.23
CA GLN A 86 9.34 20.81 -6.53
C GLN A 86 8.41 21.18 -5.37
N SER A 87 7.80 20.21 -4.68
CA SER A 87 6.95 20.46 -3.52
C SER A 87 7.69 21.12 -2.35
N THR A 88 9.02 21.07 -2.34
CA THR A 88 9.85 21.74 -1.32
C THR A 88 10.22 23.17 -1.68
N ASP A 89 9.88 23.63 -2.89
CA ASP A 89 10.33 24.90 -3.41
C ASP A 89 9.47 26.07 -2.92
N GLU A 90 9.77 26.50 -1.71
CA GLU A 90 9.19 27.71 -1.13
C GLU A 90 10.15 28.90 -1.30
N GLU A 91 9.58 30.10 -1.49
CA GLU A 91 10.34 31.32 -1.81
C GLU A 91 11.19 31.79 -0.62
N ASN A 92 10.66 31.68 0.60
CA ASN A 92 11.27 32.24 1.81
C ASN A 92 11.47 31.22 2.94
N ASP A 93 11.22 29.93 2.69
CA ASP A 93 11.43 28.87 3.66
C ASP A 93 12.22 27.71 3.05
N LEU A 94 13.21 27.23 3.79
CA LEU A 94 14.04 26.08 3.44
C LEU A 94 13.73 24.86 4.32
N ALA A 95 12.78 24.97 5.27
CA ALA A 95 12.37 23.87 6.12
C ALA A 95 11.84 22.66 5.32
N PRO A 96 11.02 22.82 4.25
CA PRO A 96 10.60 21.69 3.42
C PRO A 96 11.79 20.98 2.75
N LEU A 97 12.73 21.74 2.17
CA LEU A 97 13.93 21.20 1.52
C LEU A 97 14.84 20.49 2.53
N ARG A 98 15.02 21.06 3.72
CA ARG A 98 15.77 20.45 4.82
C ARG A 98 15.17 19.10 5.21
N LYS A 99 13.84 19.05 5.33
CA LYS A 99 13.11 17.84 5.69
C LYS A 99 13.28 16.76 4.63
N PHE A 100 13.09 17.12 3.35
CA PHE A 100 13.31 16.23 2.22
C PHE A 100 14.71 15.60 2.23
N ILE A 101 15.77 16.40 2.35
CA ILE A 101 17.16 15.91 2.39
C ILE A 101 17.41 15.02 3.62
N SER A 102 16.81 15.36 4.77
CA SER A 102 16.96 14.54 5.97
C SER A 102 16.26 13.18 5.84
N SER A 103 15.18 13.08 5.07
CA SER A 103 14.35 11.88 4.96
C SER A 103 14.66 11.00 3.75
N ILE A 104 15.17 11.56 2.64
CA ILE A 104 15.47 10.79 1.44
C ILE A 104 16.68 9.86 1.63
N ASP A 105 16.62 8.68 1.01
CA ASP A 105 17.80 7.80 0.93
C ASP A 105 18.88 8.46 0.07
N LEU A 106 20.08 8.64 0.65
CA LEU A 106 21.20 9.30 -0.03
C LEU A 106 21.65 8.54 -1.29
N LYS A 107 21.38 7.23 -1.41
CA LYS A 107 21.65 6.48 -2.66
C LYS A 107 20.71 6.89 -3.78
N ILE A 108 19.45 7.19 -3.47
CA ILE A 108 18.49 7.76 -4.45
C ILE A 108 18.99 9.13 -4.86
N LEU A 109 19.39 9.98 -3.91
CA LEU A 109 19.92 11.30 -4.23
C LEU A 109 21.17 11.21 -5.12
N ALA A 110 22.15 10.37 -4.76
CA ALA A 110 23.34 10.13 -5.56
C ALA A 110 23.03 9.57 -6.96
N PHE A 111 22.03 8.69 -7.08
CA PHE A 111 21.54 8.20 -8.37
C PHE A 111 21.04 9.34 -9.26
N PHE A 112 20.24 10.27 -8.73
CA PHE A 112 19.79 11.44 -9.50
C PHE A 112 20.91 12.41 -9.84
N LEU A 113 21.83 12.66 -8.90
CA LEU A 113 23.01 13.49 -9.16
C LEU A 113 23.86 12.89 -10.28
N GLY A 114 24.10 11.57 -10.27
CA GLY A 114 24.87 10.89 -11.31
C GLY A 114 24.25 10.90 -12.70
N GLN A 115 22.93 11.11 -12.81
CA GLN A 115 22.25 11.24 -14.10
C GLN A 115 22.25 12.66 -14.66
N HIS A 116 22.39 13.67 -13.80
CA HIS A 116 22.14 15.06 -14.15
C HIS A 116 23.33 15.99 -13.89
N LEU A 117 24.41 15.47 -13.30
CA LEU A 117 25.63 16.22 -13.06
C LEU A 117 26.81 15.65 -13.84
N GLU A 118 27.61 16.57 -14.37
CA GLU A 118 28.98 16.31 -14.77
C GLU A 118 29.91 16.94 -13.74
N THR A 119 30.98 16.23 -13.38
CA THR A 119 31.98 16.72 -12.41
C THR A 119 33.37 16.70 -13.01
N ALA A 120 34.15 17.73 -12.71
CA ALA A 120 35.57 17.81 -13.04
C ALA A 120 36.34 18.28 -11.82
N ILE A 121 37.36 17.51 -11.43
CA ILE A 121 38.20 17.77 -10.25
C ILE A 121 39.63 18.01 -10.74
N PHE A 122 40.25 19.07 -10.26
CA PHE A 122 41.60 19.50 -10.64
C PHE A 122 42.53 19.54 -9.42
N ASP A 123 43.79 19.18 -9.64
CA ASP A 123 44.84 19.25 -8.59
C ASP A 123 45.18 20.71 -8.22
N GLU A 124 45.07 21.62 -9.17
CA GLU A 124 45.25 23.07 -9.00
C GLU A 124 43.98 23.82 -9.44
N PRO A 125 43.61 24.93 -8.78
CA PRO A 125 42.37 25.63 -9.07
C PRO A 125 42.43 26.32 -10.44
N THR A 126 41.34 26.25 -11.18
CA THR A 126 41.19 26.91 -12.49
C THR A 126 40.22 28.09 -12.39
N GLU A 127 40.51 29.19 -13.09
CA GLU A 127 39.63 30.38 -13.09
C GLU A 127 38.47 30.25 -14.08
N GLU A 128 38.68 29.55 -15.20
CA GLU A 128 37.69 29.39 -16.27
C GLU A 128 36.91 28.07 -16.12
N PRO A 129 35.57 28.11 -16.24
CA PRO A 129 34.75 26.91 -16.21
C PRO A 129 35.06 25.99 -17.42
N PRO A 130 34.97 24.65 -17.26
CA PRO A 130 35.15 23.70 -18.36
C PRO A 130 34.15 23.91 -19.52
N ALA A 131 32.92 24.33 -19.21
CA ALA A 131 31.86 24.62 -20.18
C ALA A 131 30.83 25.61 -19.60
N PRO A 132 29.93 26.19 -20.43
CA PRO A 132 28.86 27.06 -19.94
C PRO A 132 27.97 26.35 -18.92
N GLN A 133 27.45 27.09 -17.93
CA GLN A 133 26.60 26.57 -16.85
C GLN A 133 27.28 25.54 -15.93
N TRP A 134 28.62 25.55 -15.90
CA TRP A 134 29.38 24.90 -14.84
C TRP A 134 29.64 25.88 -13.71
N TYR A 135 29.51 25.39 -12.48
CA TYR A 135 29.67 26.15 -11.25
C TYR A 135 30.76 25.51 -10.40
N THR A 136 31.48 26.33 -9.62
CA THR A 136 32.47 25.83 -8.68
C THR A 136 32.11 26.24 -7.25
N PRO A 137 32.02 25.29 -6.30
CA PRO A 137 31.75 25.59 -4.89
C PRO A 137 33.03 25.98 -4.11
N ASP A 138 34.23 25.67 -4.63
CA ASP A 138 35.51 25.74 -3.93
C ASP A 138 36.58 26.55 -4.67
N LYS A 139 36.17 27.53 -5.48
CA LYS A 139 37.07 28.45 -6.20
C LYS A 139 37.98 27.75 -7.23
N GLY A 140 37.43 26.79 -7.96
CA GLY A 140 38.03 26.24 -9.17
C GLY A 140 38.70 24.88 -9.02
N TYR A 141 38.64 24.25 -7.84
CA TYR A 141 39.15 22.88 -7.66
C TYR A 141 38.15 21.84 -8.15
N THR A 142 36.88 22.04 -7.83
CA THR A 142 35.76 21.20 -8.27
C THR A 142 34.84 22.04 -9.14
N TRP A 143 34.50 21.52 -10.31
CA TRP A 143 33.48 22.09 -11.19
C TRP A 143 32.33 21.11 -11.36
N VAL A 144 31.11 21.62 -11.28
CA VAL A 144 29.86 20.87 -11.39
C VAL A 144 29.01 21.50 -12.50
N GLY A 145 28.77 20.74 -13.56
CA GLY A 145 27.84 21.09 -14.64
C GLY A 145 26.50 20.41 -14.42
N ILE A 146 25.39 21.16 -14.51
CA ILE A 146 24.03 20.58 -14.52
C ILE A 146 23.63 20.37 -15.97
N THR A 147 23.30 19.13 -16.35
CA THR A 147 22.99 18.73 -17.74
C THR A 147 21.52 18.85 -18.12
N LEU A 148 20.69 19.38 -17.22
CA LEU A 148 19.24 19.53 -17.42
C LEU A 148 18.93 20.75 -18.29
N GLU A 149 18.29 20.53 -19.44
CA GLU A 149 17.84 21.62 -20.32
C GLU A 149 16.60 22.36 -19.78
N ASP A 150 15.80 21.69 -18.95
CA ASP A 150 14.61 22.24 -18.30
C ASP A 150 15.03 23.29 -17.25
N PRO A 151 14.71 24.60 -17.45
CA PRO A 151 15.18 25.65 -16.55
C PRO A 151 14.67 25.52 -15.11
N ASP A 152 13.47 24.97 -14.91
CA ASP A 152 12.89 24.80 -13.59
C ASP A 152 13.61 23.68 -12.83
N LYS A 153 13.82 22.53 -13.49
CA LYS A 153 14.59 21.42 -12.88
C LYS A 153 16.04 21.79 -12.64
N HIS A 154 16.67 22.53 -13.56
CA HIS A 154 18.02 23.06 -13.38
C HIS A 154 18.11 23.91 -12.13
N ARG A 155 17.18 24.87 -11.97
CA ARG A 155 17.13 25.75 -10.79
C ARG A 155 16.90 24.96 -9.50
N LEU A 156 15.95 24.01 -9.50
CA LEU A 156 15.65 23.17 -8.34
C LEU A 156 16.87 22.34 -7.91
N LEU A 157 17.55 21.71 -8.87
CA LEU A 157 18.76 20.94 -8.59
C LEU A 157 19.91 21.84 -8.10
N GLY A 158 20.08 23.01 -8.70
CA GLY A 158 21.04 24.01 -8.21
C GLY A 158 20.77 24.46 -6.78
N LYS A 159 19.49 24.73 -6.44
CA LYS A 159 19.06 25.08 -5.07
C LYS A 159 19.35 23.94 -4.08
N LEU A 160 19.05 22.70 -4.47
CA LEU A 160 19.36 21.50 -3.67
C LEU A 160 20.87 21.38 -3.40
N LEU A 161 21.70 21.50 -4.44
CA LEU A 161 23.16 21.41 -4.33
C LEU A 161 23.74 22.51 -3.44
N ALA A 162 23.32 23.76 -3.65
CA ALA A 162 23.73 24.89 -2.81
C ALA A 162 23.36 24.66 -1.34
N PHE A 163 22.12 24.20 -1.09
CA PHE A 163 21.66 23.92 0.28
C PHE A 163 22.48 22.82 0.96
N ILE A 164 22.80 21.73 0.26
CA ILE A 164 23.64 20.66 0.81
C ILE A 164 25.04 21.17 1.08
N PHE A 165 25.65 21.92 0.15
CA PHE A 165 26.99 22.45 0.33
C PHE A 165 27.09 23.43 1.51
N GLU A 166 26.14 24.38 1.63
CA GLU A 166 26.11 25.35 2.72
C GLU A 166 25.90 24.69 4.09
N GLY A 167 25.08 23.63 4.15
CA GLY A 167 24.79 22.92 5.40
C GLY A 167 25.84 21.87 5.78
N ASN A 168 26.37 21.13 4.81
CA ASN A 168 27.34 20.06 5.00
C ASN A 168 28.20 19.85 3.73
N PRO A 169 29.33 20.59 3.60
CA PRO A 169 30.24 20.45 2.47
C PRO A 169 30.78 19.02 2.28
N GLU A 170 31.00 18.29 3.37
CA GLU A 170 31.51 16.91 3.30
C GLU A 170 30.50 15.98 2.63
N LEU A 171 29.23 16.06 3.03
CA LEU A 171 28.15 15.30 2.40
C LEU A 171 28.00 15.67 0.92
N PHE A 172 28.12 16.96 0.58
CA PHE A 172 28.09 17.41 -0.81
C PHE A 172 29.16 16.69 -1.65
N TYR A 173 30.43 16.72 -1.23
CA TYR A 173 31.53 16.06 -1.96
C TYR A 173 31.38 14.54 -2.01
N GLN A 174 30.87 13.91 -0.94
CA GLN A 174 30.54 12.49 -0.95
C GLN A 174 29.48 12.19 -2.02
N LEU A 175 28.38 12.94 -2.06
CA LEU A 175 27.28 12.69 -3.00
C LEU A 175 27.67 12.85 -4.46
N ILE A 176 28.45 13.88 -4.81
CA ILE A 176 28.87 14.10 -6.20
C ILE A 176 29.98 13.14 -6.66
N SER A 177 30.68 12.48 -5.73
CA SER A 177 31.73 11.52 -6.06
C SER A 177 31.22 10.08 -6.22
N ILE A 178 30.11 9.72 -5.56
CA ILE A 178 29.49 8.38 -5.66
C ILE A 178 29.27 7.93 -7.12
N PRO A 179 28.72 8.76 -8.03
CA PRO A 179 28.52 8.37 -9.43
C PRO A 179 29.79 7.96 -10.18
N ASN A 180 30.97 8.37 -9.72
CA ASN A 180 32.25 8.01 -10.33
C ASN A 180 32.74 6.60 -9.93
N VAL A 181 32.18 6.03 -8.86
CA VAL A 181 32.61 4.74 -8.28
C VAL A 181 31.50 3.71 -8.16
N SER A 182 30.25 4.09 -8.46
CA SER A 182 29.09 3.20 -8.43
C SER A 182 28.21 3.46 -9.63
N THR A 183 27.80 2.38 -10.29
CA THR A 183 26.89 2.44 -11.43
C THR A 183 25.47 2.81 -10.98
N PRO A 184 24.63 3.39 -11.87
CA PRO A 184 23.24 3.66 -11.55
C PRO A 184 22.46 2.42 -11.08
N SER A 185 22.77 1.23 -11.63
CA SER A 185 22.12 -0.02 -11.23
C SER A 185 22.51 -0.48 -9.83
N GLU A 186 23.77 -0.30 -9.42
CA GLU A 186 24.20 -0.63 -8.05
C GLU A 186 23.55 0.29 -7.01
N LEU A 187 23.41 1.57 -7.33
CA LEU A 187 22.73 2.54 -6.45
C LEU A 187 21.23 2.26 -6.34
N GLU A 188 20.57 1.97 -7.46
CA GLU A 188 19.15 1.61 -7.51
C GLU A 188 18.89 0.34 -6.70
N GLU A 189 19.65 -0.73 -6.92
CA GLU A 189 19.51 -1.98 -6.16
C GLU A 189 19.77 -1.78 -4.66
N GLY A 190 20.83 -1.07 -4.30
CA GLY A 190 21.14 -0.78 -2.90
C GLY A 190 20.04 0.03 -2.21
N ALA A 191 19.47 1.03 -2.89
CA ALA A 191 18.35 1.81 -2.39
C ALA A 191 17.07 0.97 -2.27
N TYR A 192 16.84 0.06 -3.22
CA TYR A 192 15.70 -0.85 -3.19
C TYR A 192 15.77 -1.79 -1.97
N GLN A 193 16.93 -2.38 -1.69
CA GLN A 193 17.11 -3.25 -0.54
C GLN A 193 16.89 -2.53 0.79
N ASP A 194 17.38 -1.29 0.92
CA ASP A 194 17.17 -0.52 2.14
C ASP A 194 15.72 -0.06 2.32
N LYS A 195 15.05 0.30 1.22
CA LYS A 195 13.59 0.49 1.21
C LYS A 195 12.88 -0.77 1.72
N GLN A 196 13.19 -1.94 1.18
CA GLN A 196 12.52 -3.20 1.59
C GLN A 196 12.66 -3.46 3.09
N LYS A 197 13.84 -3.24 3.68
CA LYS A 197 14.03 -3.35 5.14
C LYS A 197 13.16 -2.37 5.92
N ARG A 198 13.04 -1.12 5.46
CA ARG A 198 12.17 -0.11 6.10
C ARG A 198 10.69 -0.50 6.00
N LEU A 199 10.24 -0.95 4.83
CA LEU A 199 8.86 -1.42 4.64
C LEU A 199 8.55 -2.62 5.55
N GLN A 200 9.48 -3.58 5.67
CA GLN A 200 9.35 -4.71 6.61
C GLN A 200 9.23 -4.25 8.06
N SER A 201 10.03 -3.26 8.48
CA SER A 201 9.95 -2.70 9.84
C SER A 201 8.62 -2.00 10.14
N GLU A 202 7.92 -1.52 9.10
CA GLU A 202 6.58 -0.96 9.20
C GLU A 202 5.48 -2.04 9.15
N GLY A 203 5.82 -3.31 8.91
CA GLY A 203 4.86 -4.41 8.81
C GLY A 203 4.34 -4.67 7.40
N ILE A 204 5.07 -4.22 6.37
CA ILE A 204 4.80 -4.58 4.98
C ILE A 204 5.64 -5.83 4.66
N PRO A 205 4.98 -6.98 4.41
CA PRO A 205 5.68 -8.26 4.29
C PRO A 205 6.50 -8.39 3.01
N ASP A 206 7.53 -9.23 3.05
CA ASP A 206 8.27 -9.66 1.87
C ASP A 206 7.50 -10.67 1.01
N ASP A 207 8.06 -11.06 -0.13
CA ASP A 207 7.40 -11.96 -1.09
C ASP A 207 7.05 -13.34 -0.48
N GLU A 208 7.89 -13.86 0.41
CA GLU A 208 7.66 -15.15 1.07
C GLU A 208 6.48 -15.05 2.05
N GLN A 209 6.49 -14.03 2.90
CA GLN A 209 5.41 -13.75 3.85
C GLN A 209 4.09 -13.43 3.12
N VAL A 210 4.15 -12.62 2.05
CA VAL A 210 3.00 -12.33 1.19
C VAL A 210 2.42 -13.63 0.65
N HIS A 211 3.25 -14.53 0.13
CA HIS A 211 2.81 -15.83 -0.36
C HIS A 211 2.17 -16.67 0.75
N GLN A 212 2.76 -16.72 1.95
CA GLN A 212 2.24 -17.48 3.08
C GLN A 212 0.86 -17.00 3.53
N ILE A 213 0.65 -15.68 3.59
CA ILE A 213 -0.59 -15.05 4.08
C ILE A 213 -1.71 -15.14 3.03
N THR A 214 -1.37 -15.06 1.75
CA THR A 214 -2.36 -14.98 0.65
C THR A 214 -2.55 -16.30 -0.08
N SER A 215 -1.86 -17.37 0.30
CA SER A 215 -2.06 -18.68 -0.32
C SER A 215 -3.38 -19.32 0.12
N PRO A 216 -4.15 -19.90 -0.82
CA PRO A 216 -5.37 -20.63 -0.49
C PRO A 216 -5.15 -21.69 0.60
N LEU A 217 -6.14 -21.85 1.48
CA LEU A 217 -6.14 -22.90 2.51
C LEU A 217 -7.51 -23.62 2.52
N PRO A 218 -7.56 -24.92 2.20
CA PRO A 218 -8.79 -25.71 2.25
C PRO A 218 -9.44 -25.70 3.63
N LEU A 219 -10.77 -25.55 3.67
CA LEU A 219 -11.55 -25.54 4.92
C LEU A 219 -11.29 -26.81 5.76
N VAL A 220 -11.18 -27.97 5.12
CA VAL A 220 -10.93 -29.24 5.80
C VAL A 220 -9.63 -29.21 6.61
N GLU A 221 -8.56 -28.64 6.06
CA GLU A 221 -7.27 -28.50 6.76
C GLU A 221 -7.39 -27.58 7.97
N VAL A 222 -8.15 -26.48 7.84
CA VAL A 222 -8.41 -25.55 8.95
C VAL A 222 -9.19 -26.21 10.09
N LEU A 223 -10.22 -26.99 9.75
CA LEU A 223 -11.00 -27.72 10.76
C LEU A 223 -10.16 -28.78 11.49
N HIS A 224 -9.18 -29.39 10.82
CA HIS A 224 -8.22 -30.27 11.50
C HIS A 224 -7.36 -29.50 12.51
N LEU A 225 -6.88 -28.31 12.16
CA LEU A 225 -6.09 -27.45 13.05
C LEU A 225 -6.90 -26.95 14.26
N LEU A 226 -8.20 -26.63 14.09
CA LEU A 226 -9.10 -26.22 15.18
C LEU A 226 -9.23 -27.23 16.32
N ASN A 227 -8.94 -28.50 16.03
CA ASN A 227 -9.05 -29.62 16.95
C ASN A 227 -7.71 -30.03 17.57
N GLN A 228 -6.61 -29.37 17.20
CA GLN A 228 -5.29 -29.62 17.78
C GLN A 228 -5.05 -28.71 18.99
N PRO A 229 -4.50 -29.23 20.10
CA PRO A 229 -4.03 -28.39 21.20
C PRO A 229 -2.78 -27.62 20.75
N GLU A 230 -2.82 -26.30 20.93
CA GLU A 230 -1.74 -25.34 20.68
C GLU A 230 -1.40 -25.03 19.20
N ALA A 231 -2.14 -24.08 18.62
CA ALA A 231 -1.54 -23.19 17.63
C ALA A 231 -1.00 -21.96 18.36
N ASN A 232 0.29 -21.97 18.72
CA ASN A 232 0.95 -20.79 19.28
C ASN A 232 0.81 -19.61 18.30
N ARG A 233 0.18 -18.54 18.77
CA ARG A 233 0.16 -17.23 18.12
C ARG A 233 1.43 -16.48 18.51
N ALA A 234 2.50 -16.69 17.77
CA ALA A 234 3.66 -15.80 17.84
C ALA A 234 3.53 -14.81 16.68
N ILE A 235 2.96 -13.64 16.94
CA ILE A 235 2.96 -12.53 16.00
C ILE A 235 3.64 -11.38 16.72
N GLU A 236 4.69 -10.86 16.09
CA GLU A 236 5.30 -9.62 16.56
C GLU A 236 4.29 -8.48 16.41
N PRO A 237 4.09 -7.63 17.43
CA PRO A 237 3.15 -6.53 17.34
C PRO A 237 3.59 -5.59 16.20
N LEU A 238 2.67 -5.34 15.26
CA LEU A 238 2.90 -4.45 14.13
C LEU A 238 2.25 -3.09 14.39
N PRO A 239 2.74 -2.01 13.76
CA PRO A 239 2.08 -0.72 13.83
C PRO A 239 0.62 -0.81 13.34
N ILE A 240 -0.33 -0.35 14.16
CA ILE A 240 -1.77 -0.47 13.91
C ILE A 240 -2.24 0.65 12.97
N ILE A 241 -2.75 0.30 11.79
CA ILE A 241 -3.17 1.30 10.80
C ILE A 241 -4.61 1.78 11.04
N GLU A 242 -4.78 2.79 11.91
CA GLU A 242 -6.10 3.27 12.36
C GLU A 242 -7.16 3.58 11.27
N PRO A 243 -6.85 4.24 10.13
CA PRO A 243 -7.88 4.51 9.11
C PRO A 243 -8.39 3.26 8.36
N LEU A 244 -7.73 2.11 8.52
CA LEU A 244 -8.06 0.86 7.81
C LEU A 244 -8.97 -0.08 8.62
N ILE A 245 -8.92 0.01 9.95
CA ILE A 245 -9.36 -1.13 10.78
C ILE A 245 -10.87 -1.18 10.95
N TYR A 246 -11.61 -0.07 10.79
CA TYR A 246 -13.04 -0.11 11.06
C TYR A 246 -13.86 0.74 10.09
N ARG A 247 -14.56 0.05 9.18
CA ARG A 247 -15.87 0.38 8.58
C ARG A 247 -16.45 -0.87 7.89
N ALA A 248 -16.59 -1.99 8.60
CA ALA A 248 -17.27 -3.17 8.06
C ALA A 248 -18.80 -3.09 8.21
N GLN A 249 -19.37 -1.88 8.30
CA GLN A 249 -20.80 -1.68 8.50
C GLN A 249 -21.57 -2.43 7.41
N SER A 250 -22.54 -3.25 7.81
CA SER A 250 -23.40 -4.06 6.92
C SER A 250 -22.76 -5.35 6.35
N LEU A 251 -21.53 -5.71 6.71
CA LEU A 251 -20.93 -7.00 6.34
C LEU A 251 -21.05 -8.00 7.48
N GLN A 252 -22.09 -8.82 7.47
CA GLN A 252 -22.23 -9.94 8.40
C GLN A 252 -21.54 -11.18 7.84
N PRO A 253 -20.94 -12.06 8.68
CA PRO A 253 -20.81 -11.96 10.14
C PRO A 253 -19.64 -11.08 10.61
N LEU A 254 -18.84 -10.50 9.72
CA LEU A 254 -17.63 -9.73 10.08
C LEU A 254 -17.91 -8.60 11.07
N GLU A 255 -18.97 -7.82 10.88
CA GLU A 255 -19.35 -6.72 11.77
C GLU A 255 -19.68 -7.20 13.19
N ALA A 256 -20.45 -8.29 13.31
CA ALA A 256 -20.75 -8.90 14.61
C ALA A 256 -19.48 -9.42 15.28
N PHE A 257 -18.63 -10.12 14.52
CA PHE A 257 -17.35 -10.62 15.00
C PHE A 257 -16.41 -9.49 15.49
N LEU A 258 -16.32 -8.38 14.75
CA LEU A 258 -15.51 -7.23 15.17
C LEU A 258 -16.04 -6.59 16.46
N THR A 259 -17.37 -6.49 16.59
CA THR A 259 -18.02 -5.98 17.79
C THR A 259 -17.75 -6.88 19.00
N GLU A 260 -17.84 -8.19 18.81
CA GLU A 260 -17.53 -9.21 19.82
C GLU A 260 -16.05 -9.13 20.23
N ALA A 261 -15.14 -9.02 19.27
CA ALA A 261 -13.71 -8.90 19.52
C ALA A 261 -13.35 -7.63 20.32
N GLU A 262 -13.96 -6.48 20.02
CA GLU A 262 -13.71 -5.23 20.77
C GLU A 262 -14.21 -5.28 22.22
N GLN A 263 -15.29 -6.04 22.46
CA GLN A 263 -15.92 -6.17 23.78
C GLN A 263 -15.27 -7.24 24.66
N GLU A 264 -14.89 -8.38 24.08
CA GLU A 264 -14.49 -9.57 24.84
C GLU A 264 -12.97 -9.80 24.89
N LEU A 265 -12.19 -9.32 23.91
CA LEU A 265 -10.73 -9.45 23.97
C LEU A 265 -10.12 -8.47 24.99
N SER A 266 -9.08 -8.92 25.69
CA SER A 266 -8.23 -8.02 26.47
C SER A 266 -7.53 -7.00 25.56
N ASP A 267 -7.07 -5.89 26.12
CA ASP A 267 -6.40 -4.83 25.34
C ASP A 267 -5.20 -5.39 24.54
N SER A 268 -4.39 -6.26 25.14
CA SER A 268 -3.26 -6.91 24.45
C SER A 268 -3.69 -7.86 23.35
N GLU A 269 -4.77 -8.63 23.54
CA GLU A 269 -5.26 -9.54 22.49
C GLU A 269 -5.88 -8.76 21.33
N PHE A 270 -6.53 -7.63 21.63
CA PHE A 270 -7.11 -6.76 20.63
C PHE A 270 -6.03 -6.05 19.80
N GLU A 271 -4.92 -5.62 20.42
CA GLU A 271 -3.75 -5.10 19.69
C GLU A 271 -3.14 -6.15 18.74
N ILE A 272 -3.07 -7.41 19.17
CA ILE A 272 -2.63 -8.52 18.30
C ILE A 272 -3.61 -8.72 17.15
N PHE A 273 -4.92 -8.70 17.42
CA PHE A 273 -5.95 -8.76 16.37
C PHE A 273 -5.77 -7.65 15.32
N GLN A 274 -5.53 -6.41 15.77
CA GLN A 274 -5.32 -5.27 14.89
C GLN A 274 -4.02 -5.38 14.07
N SER A 275 -2.97 -5.94 14.68
CA SER A 275 -1.70 -6.25 14.01
C SER A 275 -1.89 -7.31 12.92
N GLU A 276 -2.63 -8.39 13.23
CA GLU A 276 -2.97 -9.44 12.27
C GLU A 276 -3.76 -8.90 11.07
N PHE A 277 -4.74 -8.04 11.33
CA PHE A 277 -5.51 -7.41 10.26
C PHE A 277 -4.64 -6.51 9.39
N THR A 278 -3.79 -5.70 10.01
CA THR A 278 -2.82 -4.85 9.29
C THR A 278 -1.92 -5.68 8.38
N LEU A 279 -1.37 -6.77 8.89
CA LEU A 279 -0.52 -7.67 8.11
C LEU A 279 -1.25 -8.28 6.91
N ILE A 280 -2.50 -8.70 7.08
CA ILE A 280 -3.34 -9.22 5.99
C ILE A 280 -3.57 -8.14 4.92
N VAL A 281 -3.88 -6.91 5.33
CA VAL A 281 -4.10 -5.81 4.39
C VAL A 281 -2.82 -5.51 3.61
N ASN A 282 -1.67 -5.40 4.29
CA ASN A 282 -0.40 -5.14 3.63
C ASN A 282 -0.03 -6.27 2.66
N ALA A 283 -0.18 -7.53 3.08
CA ALA A 283 0.06 -8.69 2.23
C ALA A 283 -0.84 -8.70 0.99
N ALA A 284 -2.12 -8.37 1.15
CA ALA A 284 -3.08 -8.29 0.06
C ALA A 284 -2.76 -7.17 -0.93
N VAL A 285 -2.40 -5.98 -0.43
CA VAL A 285 -1.98 -4.84 -1.27
C VAL A 285 -0.76 -5.18 -2.11
N VAL A 286 0.25 -5.83 -1.52
CA VAL A 286 1.43 -6.30 -2.26
C VAL A 286 1.05 -7.40 -3.26
N LYS A 287 0.33 -8.44 -2.82
CA LYS A 287 -0.04 -9.61 -3.64
C LYS A 287 -0.80 -9.24 -4.91
N TRP A 288 -1.78 -8.36 -4.77
CA TRP A 288 -2.70 -7.99 -5.84
C TRP A 288 -2.37 -6.64 -6.47
N ASN A 289 -1.23 -6.04 -6.09
CA ASN A 289 -0.71 -4.79 -6.65
C ASN A 289 -1.76 -3.67 -6.66
N PHE A 290 -2.51 -3.54 -5.55
CA PHE A 290 -3.54 -2.52 -5.42
C PHE A 290 -2.92 -1.12 -5.58
N GLN A 291 -3.52 -0.30 -6.44
CA GLN A 291 -3.08 1.07 -6.67
C GLN A 291 -3.58 1.97 -5.53
N ILE A 292 -2.79 2.10 -4.47
CA ILE A 292 -3.14 2.86 -3.26
C ILE A 292 -2.79 4.36 -3.32
N GLU A 293 -2.50 4.86 -4.53
CA GLU A 293 -2.18 6.26 -4.80
C GLU A 293 -3.41 7.17 -4.69
N ASP A 294 -4.60 6.61 -4.92
CA ASP A 294 -5.89 7.29 -4.77
C ASP A 294 -6.65 6.70 -3.57
N TYR A 295 -7.23 7.57 -2.77
CA TYR A 295 -8.09 7.19 -1.65
C TYR A 295 -9.30 6.35 -2.08
N SER A 296 -9.88 6.60 -3.26
CA SER A 296 -11.01 5.82 -3.78
C SER A 296 -10.63 4.34 -3.97
N ARG A 297 -9.52 4.10 -4.68
CA ARG A 297 -8.96 2.78 -4.96
C ARG A 297 -8.53 2.04 -3.70
N LEU A 298 -8.02 2.77 -2.70
CA LEU A 298 -7.76 2.20 -1.38
C LEU A 298 -9.04 1.68 -0.72
N GLN A 299 -10.16 2.42 -0.79
CA GLN A 299 -11.43 1.93 -0.22
C GLN A 299 -11.90 0.66 -0.92
N ASP A 300 -11.79 0.59 -2.24
CA ASP A 300 -12.16 -0.60 -3.02
C ASP A 300 -11.30 -1.81 -2.63
N ALA A 301 -9.98 -1.62 -2.50
CA ALA A 301 -9.06 -2.65 -2.03
C ALA A 301 -9.44 -3.17 -0.63
N LEU A 302 -9.76 -2.26 0.30
CA LEU A 302 -10.18 -2.65 1.65
C LEU A 302 -11.53 -3.37 1.65
N GLN A 303 -12.47 -2.95 0.81
CA GLN A 303 -13.74 -3.64 0.67
C GLN A 303 -13.52 -5.06 0.16
N GLN A 304 -12.63 -5.25 -0.82
CA GLN A 304 -12.25 -6.56 -1.32
C GLN A 304 -11.65 -7.45 -0.22
N ILE A 305 -10.70 -6.93 0.55
CA ILE A 305 -10.06 -7.68 1.64
C ILE A 305 -11.07 -8.05 2.73
N ARG A 306 -11.97 -7.12 3.09
CA ARG A 306 -13.05 -7.37 4.06
C ARG A 306 -14.04 -8.40 3.55
N GLY A 307 -14.41 -8.37 2.26
CA GLY A 307 -15.26 -9.37 1.63
C GLY A 307 -14.66 -10.77 1.72
N ILE A 308 -13.36 -10.91 1.38
CA ILE A 308 -12.62 -12.18 1.51
C ILE A 308 -12.63 -12.67 2.97
N LEU A 309 -12.34 -11.79 3.92
CA LEU A 309 -12.35 -12.15 5.33
C LEU A 309 -13.74 -12.57 5.80
N ASN A 310 -14.79 -11.88 5.35
CA ASN A 310 -16.18 -12.19 5.66
C ASN A 310 -16.59 -13.57 5.13
N ILE A 311 -16.22 -13.90 3.90
CA ILE A 311 -16.40 -15.23 3.31
C ILE A 311 -15.68 -16.29 4.13
N GLY A 312 -14.44 -16.02 4.57
CA GLY A 312 -13.69 -16.91 5.45
C GLY A 312 -14.41 -17.18 6.77
N LEU A 313 -14.92 -16.13 7.42
CA LEU A 313 -15.71 -16.23 8.65
C LEU A 313 -17.00 -17.02 8.44
N GLU A 314 -17.73 -16.81 7.33
CA GLU A 314 -18.93 -17.59 7.00
C GLU A 314 -18.63 -19.08 6.86
N LYS A 315 -17.59 -19.43 6.08
CA LYS A 315 -17.25 -20.84 5.83
C LYS A 315 -16.82 -21.53 7.12
N VAL A 316 -15.99 -20.88 7.94
CA VAL A 316 -15.55 -21.49 9.21
C VAL A 316 -16.69 -21.52 10.23
N GLY A 317 -17.49 -20.47 10.36
CA GLY A 317 -18.63 -20.42 11.28
C GLY A 317 -19.74 -21.41 10.92
N SER A 318 -19.96 -21.69 9.64
CA SER A 318 -20.93 -22.71 9.20
C SER A 318 -20.45 -24.15 9.42
N ALA A 319 -19.14 -24.37 9.51
CA ALA A 319 -18.53 -25.70 9.59
C ALA A 319 -18.00 -26.06 10.99
N SER A 320 -18.00 -25.11 11.92
CA SER A 320 -17.59 -25.31 13.31
C SER A 320 -18.77 -25.07 14.25
N GLU A 321 -18.83 -25.84 15.34
CA GLU A 321 -19.78 -25.60 16.44
C GLU A 321 -19.29 -24.50 17.40
N LYS A 322 -18.02 -24.06 17.27
CA LYS A 322 -17.41 -22.99 18.08
C LYS A 322 -17.92 -21.61 17.65
N ARG A 323 -17.88 -20.66 18.59
CA ARG A 323 -18.12 -19.23 18.25
C ARG A 323 -17.03 -18.71 17.31
N LEU A 324 -17.31 -17.64 16.56
CA LEU A 324 -16.32 -17.02 15.68
C LEU A 324 -15.12 -16.47 16.47
N LEU A 325 -15.34 -15.92 17.66
CA LEU A 325 -14.24 -15.46 18.51
C LEU A 325 -13.35 -16.59 19.02
N GLU A 326 -13.93 -17.71 19.47
CA GLU A 326 -13.18 -18.91 19.88
C GLU A 326 -12.41 -19.52 18.70
N THR A 327 -13.04 -19.54 17.53
CA THR A 327 -12.42 -19.97 16.27
C THR A 327 -11.24 -19.08 15.93
N TYR A 328 -11.42 -17.75 16.00
CA TYR A 328 -10.33 -16.79 15.87
C TYR A 328 -9.24 -17.15 16.86
N GLN A 329 -9.51 -17.18 18.17
CA GLN A 329 -8.54 -17.49 19.24
C GLN A 329 -7.69 -18.73 18.92
N ALA A 330 -8.30 -19.79 18.38
CA ALA A 330 -7.60 -21.00 17.98
C ALA A 330 -6.77 -20.88 16.67
N LEU A 331 -7.22 -20.12 15.68
CA LEU A 331 -6.61 -20.12 14.33
C LEU A 331 -5.78 -18.88 13.97
N GLY A 332 -6.13 -17.73 14.55
CA GLY A 332 -5.73 -16.42 14.05
C GLY A 332 -6.49 -16.03 12.77
N LEU A 333 -6.42 -14.75 12.43
CA LEU A 333 -7.13 -14.13 11.32
C LEU A 333 -6.56 -14.55 9.96
N GLN A 334 -5.25 -14.79 9.88
CA GLN A 334 -4.58 -15.20 8.63
C GLN A 334 -5.17 -16.49 8.06
N ARG A 335 -5.40 -17.51 8.90
CA ARG A 335 -5.96 -18.79 8.46
C ARG A 335 -7.40 -18.63 7.98
N ILE A 336 -8.20 -17.84 8.71
CA ILE A 336 -9.59 -17.52 8.33
C ILE A 336 -9.62 -16.79 6.98
N PHE A 337 -8.77 -15.79 6.80
CA PHE A 337 -8.63 -15.07 5.53
C PHE A 337 -8.27 -16.00 4.37
N ARG A 338 -7.32 -16.93 4.57
CA ARG A 338 -6.91 -17.91 3.54
C ARG A 338 -8.03 -18.88 3.13
N VAL A 339 -9.00 -19.16 4.01
CA VAL A 339 -10.22 -19.92 3.65
C VAL A 339 -11.10 -19.10 2.71
N GLY A 340 -11.22 -17.79 2.93
CA GLY A 340 -11.89 -16.87 2.00
C GLY A 340 -11.21 -16.84 0.63
N VAL A 341 -9.88 -16.73 0.63
CA VAL A 341 -9.05 -16.79 -0.59
C VAL A 341 -9.26 -18.12 -1.33
N GLN A 342 -9.33 -19.24 -0.62
CA GLN A 342 -9.64 -20.55 -1.21
C GLN A 342 -10.99 -20.58 -1.92
N ALA A 343 -12.04 -19.98 -1.33
CA ALA A 343 -13.36 -19.95 -1.95
C ALA A 343 -13.37 -19.20 -3.29
N LEU A 344 -12.66 -18.06 -3.37
CA LEU A 344 -12.50 -17.32 -4.62
C LEU A 344 -11.63 -18.08 -5.64
N ASN A 345 -10.56 -18.74 -5.19
CA ASN A 345 -9.73 -19.57 -6.07
C ASN A 345 -10.50 -20.73 -6.70
N GLU A 346 -11.43 -21.35 -5.96
CA GLU A 346 -12.32 -22.39 -6.51
C GLU A 346 -13.21 -21.84 -7.63
N LEU A 347 -13.76 -20.64 -7.45
CA LEU A 347 -14.53 -19.94 -8.48
C LEU A 347 -13.66 -19.62 -9.71
N SER A 348 -12.48 -19.02 -9.50
CA SER A 348 -11.55 -18.71 -10.59
C SER A 348 -11.12 -19.97 -11.35
N SER A 349 -10.90 -21.09 -10.65
CA SER A 349 -10.55 -22.38 -11.27
C SER A 349 -11.66 -22.88 -12.20
N ILE A 350 -12.93 -22.79 -11.77
CA ILE A 350 -14.08 -23.13 -12.61
C ILE A 350 -14.15 -22.21 -13.84
N ALA A 351 -14.02 -20.90 -13.64
CA ALA A 351 -14.08 -19.92 -14.72
C ALA A 351 -12.93 -20.08 -15.73
N ASN A 352 -11.71 -20.33 -15.25
CA ASN A 352 -10.54 -20.56 -16.09
C ASN A 352 -10.58 -21.93 -16.80
N GLY A 353 -11.31 -22.90 -16.26
CA GLY A 353 -11.57 -24.19 -16.91
C GLY A 353 -12.49 -24.12 -18.14
N VAL A 354 -13.24 -23.02 -18.33
CA VAL A 354 -14.10 -22.84 -19.50
C VAL A 354 -13.27 -22.69 -20.78
N SER A 355 -13.47 -23.59 -21.73
CA SER A 355 -12.69 -23.64 -22.98
C SER A 355 -12.88 -22.40 -23.86
N LYS A 356 -11.88 -22.04 -24.67
CA LYS A 356 -11.98 -20.91 -25.62
C LYS A 356 -13.18 -21.04 -26.57
N GLN A 357 -13.45 -22.25 -27.05
CA GLN A 357 -14.59 -22.53 -27.94
C GLN A 357 -15.93 -22.25 -27.25
N SER A 358 -16.07 -22.63 -25.97
CA SER A 358 -17.27 -22.36 -25.18
C SER A 358 -17.47 -20.86 -24.95
N VAL A 359 -16.38 -20.09 -24.78
CA VAL A 359 -16.44 -18.62 -24.68
C VAL A 359 -16.91 -18.01 -25.99
N GLU A 360 -16.36 -18.42 -27.13
CA GLU A 360 -16.75 -17.92 -28.46
C GLU A 360 -18.24 -18.15 -28.74
N GLN A 361 -18.79 -19.30 -28.31
CA GLN A 361 -20.22 -19.60 -28.43
C GLN A 361 -21.12 -18.77 -27.50
N ALA A 362 -20.56 -18.16 -26.46
CA ALA A 362 -21.28 -17.33 -25.50
C ALA A 362 -21.06 -15.83 -25.70
N VAL A 363 -20.37 -15.40 -26.77
CA VAL A 363 -20.06 -13.98 -27.03
C VAL A 363 -21.34 -13.14 -27.17
N ASP A 364 -22.38 -13.70 -27.79
CA ASP A 364 -23.66 -13.00 -27.99
C ASP A 364 -24.53 -13.01 -26.70
N ASP A 365 -24.15 -13.79 -25.68
CA ASP A 365 -24.80 -13.86 -24.39
C ASP A 365 -24.08 -12.91 -23.42
N THR A 366 -24.43 -11.62 -23.52
CA THR A 366 -23.78 -10.53 -22.76
C THR A 366 -23.73 -10.79 -21.23
N PRO A 367 -24.80 -11.27 -20.56
CA PRO A 367 -24.74 -11.62 -19.15
C PRO A 367 -23.73 -12.74 -18.86
N THR A 368 -23.77 -13.83 -19.64
CA THR A 368 -22.84 -14.97 -19.45
C THR A 368 -21.39 -14.53 -19.62
N PHE A 369 -21.11 -13.79 -20.70
CA PHE A 369 -19.77 -13.29 -20.98
C PHE A 369 -19.26 -12.39 -19.85
N SER A 370 -20.11 -11.48 -19.35
CA SER A 370 -19.75 -10.57 -18.26
C SER A 370 -19.51 -11.31 -16.94
N ILE A 371 -20.36 -12.26 -16.57
CA ILE A 371 -20.18 -13.10 -15.36
C ILE A 371 -18.86 -13.87 -15.45
N LEU A 372 -18.57 -14.47 -16.61
CA LEU A 372 -17.33 -15.22 -16.83
C LEU A 372 -16.10 -14.31 -16.75
N ALA A 373 -16.15 -13.12 -17.34
CA ALA A 373 -15.06 -12.14 -17.27
C ALA A 373 -14.79 -11.72 -15.82
N CYS A 374 -15.84 -11.37 -15.06
CA CYS A 374 -15.73 -11.00 -13.65
C CYS A 374 -15.13 -12.11 -12.78
N ALA A 375 -15.46 -13.38 -13.05
CA ALA A 375 -14.90 -14.52 -12.34
C ALA A 375 -13.45 -14.87 -12.71
N ARG A 376 -12.95 -14.34 -13.84
CA ARG A 376 -11.57 -14.53 -14.34
C ARG A 376 -10.62 -13.40 -13.95
N GLU A 377 -11.12 -12.34 -13.33
CA GLU A 377 -10.28 -11.29 -12.77
C GLU A 377 -9.27 -11.84 -11.76
N THR A 378 -8.16 -11.12 -11.56
CA THR A 378 -7.08 -11.52 -10.63
C THR A 378 -7.62 -11.81 -9.23
N ILE A 379 -8.56 -10.98 -8.80
CA ILE A 379 -9.47 -11.28 -7.70
C ILE A 379 -10.87 -11.23 -8.30
N PRO A 380 -11.66 -12.31 -8.23
CA PRO A 380 -13.02 -12.30 -8.73
C PRO A 380 -13.84 -11.15 -8.15
N VAL A 381 -14.69 -10.58 -9.00
CA VAL A 381 -15.66 -9.54 -8.64
C VAL A 381 -17.08 -9.99 -8.99
N TYR A 382 -18.05 -9.46 -8.29
CA TYR A 382 -19.46 -9.76 -8.46
C TYR A 382 -20.14 -8.70 -9.34
N PRO A 383 -20.79 -9.07 -10.46
CA PRO A 383 -21.48 -8.11 -11.32
C PRO A 383 -22.76 -7.59 -10.66
N LEU A 384 -22.96 -6.26 -10.65
CA LEU A 384 -24.11 -5.64 -9.95
C LEU A 384 -25.46 -5.98 -10.58
N PHE A 385 -25.49 -6.38 -11.86
CA PHE A 385 -26.74 -6.82 -12.49
C PHE A 385 -27.23 -8.19 -12.00
N LEU A 386 -26.38 -9.01 -11.37
CA LEU A 386 -26.79 -10.35 -10.92
C LEU A 386 -27.43 -10.26 -9.53
N ASN A 387 -28.72 -10.57 -9.44
CA ASN A 387 -29.44 -10.57 -8.18
C ASN A 387 -29.24 -11.89 -7.41
N ASP A 388 -29.50 -11.89 -6.10
CA ASP A 388 -29.34 -13.06 -5.23
C ASP A 388 -30.21 -14.28 -5.64
N ASP A 389 -31.31 -14.03 -6.36
CA ASP A 389 -32.20 -15.08 -6.90
C ASP A 389 -31.74 -15.63 -8.26
N GLY A 390 -30.63 -15.10 -8.80
CA GLY A 390 -30.09 -15.45 -10.12
C GLY A 390 -30.74 -14.71 -11.29
N SER A 391 -31.67 -13.79 -11.05
CA SER A 391 -32.22 -12.92 -12.08
C SER A 391 -31.26 -11.77 -12.44
N PHE A 392 -31.53 -11.11 -13.57
CA PHE A 392 -30.74 -9.96 -14.03
C PHE A 392 -31.50 -8.66 -13.85
N SER A 393 -30.84 -7.68 -13.24
CA SER A 393 -31.31 -6.30 -13.13
C SER A 393 -30.97 -5.50 -14.38
N GLU A 394 -31.98 -4.88 -14.98
CA GLU A 394 -31.85 -4.07 -16.19
C GLU A 394 -32.40 -2.66 -15.99
N THR A 395 -31.72 -1.68 -16.58
CA THR A 395 -32.20 -0.28 -16.69
C THR A 395 -32.29 0.07 -18.17
N GLU A 396 -33.47 0.49 -18.63
CA GLU A 396 -33.72 0.84 -20.04
C GLU A 396 -33.33 -0.26 -21.05
N GLY A 397 -33.51 -1.53 -20.67
CA GLY A 397 -33.19 -2.70 -21.52
C GLY A 397 -31.68 -3.00 -21.62
N LYS A 398 -30.87 -2.43 -20.74
CA LYS A 398 -29.45 -2.73 -20.58
C LYS A 398 -29.20 -3.29 -19.18
N LEU A 399 -28.27 -4.24 -19.08
CA LEU A 399 -27.83 -4.75 -17.78
C LEU A 399 -27.32 -3.60 -16.91
N LEU A 400 -27.63 -3.65 -15.62
CA LEU A 400 -27.08 -2.72 -14.65
C LEU A 400 -25.54 -2.76 -14.69
N GLU A 401 -24.93 -1.60 -14.91
CA GLU A 401 -23.48 -1.50 -15.00
C GLU A 401 -22.82 -1.52 -13.61
N GLY A 402 -21.57 -1.97 -13.59
CA GLY A 402 -20.74 -1.96 -12.40
C GLY A 402 -20.52 -3.34 -11.78
N GLN A 403 -19.57 -3.37 -10.86
CA GLN A 403 -19.09 -4.56 -10.17
C GLN A 403 -18.84 -4.19 -8.72
N LYS A 404 -18.89 -5.19 -7.84
CA LYS A 404 -18.49 -5.06 -6.44
C LYS A 404 -17.62 -6.24 -6.03
N PRO A 405 -16.88 -6.16 -4.92
CA PRO A 405 -16.25 -7.33 -4.34
C PRO A 405 -17.25 -8.44 -4.02
N PHE A 406 -16.80 -9.69 -4.08
CA PHE A 406 -17.53 -10.78 -3.42
C PHE A 406 -17.45 -10.60 -1.91
N GLU A 407 -18.59 -10.66 -1.25
CA GLU A 407 -18.74 -10.41 0.19
C GLU A 407 -19.35 -11.61 0.91
N ARG A 408 -20.06 -12.49 0.20
CA ARG A 408 -20.85 -13.60 0.80
C ARG A 408 -20.56 -14.93 0.09
N VAL A 409 -20.65 -16.04 0.83
CA VAL A 409 -20.50 -17.40 0.24
C VAL A 409 -21.61 -17.68 -0.78
N ALA A 410 -22.83 -17.19 -0.53
CA ALA A 410 -23.97 -17.37 -1.42
C ALA A 410 -23.74 -16.80 -2.83
N GLU A 411 -23.10 -15.63 -2.93
CA GLU A 411 -22.73 -15.01 -4.22
C GLU A 411 -21.77 -15.90 -5.00
N ILE A 412 -20.76 -16.47 -4.31
CA ILE A 412 -19.78 -17.37 -4.91
C ILE A 412 -20.46 -18.63 -5.45
N GLU A 413 -21.31 -19.27 -4.64
CA GLU A 413 -22.01 -20.49 -5.07
C GLU A 413 -23.02 -20.22 -6.20
N LEU A 414 -23.70 -19.06 -6.18
CA LEU A 414 -24.58 -18.65 -7.27
C LEU A 414 -23.83 -18.56 -8.60
N VAL A 415 -22.67 -17.90 -8.62
CA VAL A 415 -21.85 -17.77 -9.83
C VAL A 415 -21.24 -19.11 -10.25
N LYS A 416 -20.75 -19.92 -9.29
CA LYS A 416 -20.23 -21.27 -9.58
C LYS A 416 -21.31 -22.14 -10.24
N ASP A 417 -22.51 -22.15 -9.70
CA ASP A 417 -23.63 -22.94 -10.22
C ASP A 417 -24.09 -22.42 -11.59
N TYR A 418 -24.12 -21.09 -11.78
CA TYR A 418 -24.41 -20.48 -13.07
C TYR A 418 -23.42 -20.94 -14.15
N LEU A 419 -22.11 -20.78 -13.89
CA LEU A 419 -21.05 -21.16 -14.83
C LEU A 419 -21.06 -22.66 -15.12
N LYS A 420 -21.21 -23.51 -14.09
CA LYS A 420 -21.33 -24.95 -14.27
C LYS A 420 -22.54 -25.33 -15.12
N LYS A 421 -23.72 -24.76 -14.88
CA LYS A 421 -24.92 -25.07 -15.68
C LYS A 421 -24.78 -24.61 -17.12
N ARG A 422 -24.17 -23.44 -17.35
CA ARG A 422 -24.05 -22.84 -18.69
C ARG A 422 -22.98 -23.50 -19.55
N PHE A 423 -21.89 -23.97 -18.94
CA PHE A 423 -20.72 -24.52 -19.60
C PHE A 423 -20.46 -26.01 -19.29
N ALA A 424 -21.40 -26.70 -18.65
CA ALA A 424 -21.40 -28.15 -18.60
C ALA A 424 -21.57 -28.67 -20.03
N ASN A 425 -20.50 -29.23 -20.58
CA ASN A 425 -20.54 -30.11 -21.74
C ASN A 425 -20.90 -31.53 -21.29
#